data_AF-A0A960VAC5-F1
#
_entry.id   AF-A0A960VAC5-F1
#
_cell.length_a   1.000
_cell.length_b   1.000
_cell.length_c   1.000
_cell.angle_alpha   90.00
_cell.angle_beta   90.00
_cell.angle_gamma   90.00
#
_symmetry.space_group_name_H-M   'P 1'
#
loop_
_entity.id
_entity.type
_entity.pdbx_description
1 polymer ?
#
loop_
_entity_poly.entity_id
_entity_poly.type
_entity_poly.pdbx_seq_one_letter_code
_entity_poly.pdbx_strand_id
1 'polypeptide(L)'
;ICILLLISVESFTETNPKKSKKDMDKIILWQGELNAIYKNKGKIILFIPSNPTYVGRDFKEIKEKILKIKKFPIRQKITNKKIGIFDVLYVEPNRTIKKDKKINHEVTVWGKIKLRNKSYKKLVSNDFYISLVRYEDSYVDPSETNYFKDNPTPAEKEIIHPKDKKEMVLIPSGEFIHGQGYAGDLDNYNPAFRRPDFDTLSDLPDFYIDKYEVTNLEYNTYLRETGAKPPAYWPEGNIPEGKEDHPVISLSYREAESYATWAGKRLPTELEWEKAARGPGYKKTLNRDETYTFELVTRKYPFGNKYDSKLCNCSDNGANDTLSVYDLPSKGASYYGVIGMCGNASEWTSSWYEPYKGHHFESPVAGKVVKVVRGGSFMDSRKNCTVYYRSYGGLPNLRSDYRAGIRLVIDKLD
;
A
#
# COMPACT_ATOMS: atom_id res chain seq x y z
N ILE A 1 -24.47 56.67 -7.60
CA ILE A 1 -24.67 55.79 -6.42
C ILE A 1 -24.48 54.36 -6.89
N CYS A 2 -23.32 53.77 -6.60
CA CYS A 2 -23.13 52.33 -6.45
C CYS A 2 -21.73 52.15 -5.84
N ILE A 3 -21.74 51.84 -4.55
CA ILE A 3 -20.57 51.57 -3.72
C ILE A 3 -20.25 50.09 -3.93
N LEU A 4 -19.08 49.79 -4.52
CA LEU A 4 -18.55 48.43 -4.59
C LEU A 4 -17.65 48.21 -3.37
N LEU A 5 -18.13 47.35 -2.47
CA LEU A 5 -17.41 46.86 -1.30
C LEU A 5 -16.16 46.08 -1.73
N LEU A 6 -14.99 46.56 -1.31
CA LEU A 6 -13.75 45.80 -1.26
C LEU A 6 -13.83 44.83 -0.08
N ILE A 7 -13.86 43.52 -0.38
CA ILE A 7 -13.54 42.49 0.60
C ILE A 7 -12.08 42.09 0.35
N SER A 8 -11.21 42.44 1.29
CA SER A 8 -9.82 42.00 1.34
C SER A 8 -9.79 40.50 1.61
N VAL A 9 -9.25 39.73 0.67
CA VAL A 9 -8.88 38.33 0.89
C VAL A 9 -7.59 38.33 1.70
N GLU A 10 -7.69 38.14 3.01
CA GLU A 10 -6.55 37.81 3.85
C GLU A 10 -5.95 36.48 3.39
N SER A 11 -4.67 36.51 3.07
CA SER A 11 -3.87 35.34 2.75
C SER A 11 -3.73 34.44 3.98
N PHE A 12 -4.47 33.33 4.00
CA PHE A 12 -4.16 32.20 4.86
C PHE A 12 -2.84 31.57 4.40
N THR A 13 -1.73 32.12 4.90
CA THR A 13 -0.47 31.39 4.97
C THR A 13 -0.57 30.45 6.17
N GLU A 14 -1.10 29.24 5.95
CA GLU A 14 -0.91 28.16 6.91
C GLU A 14 0.57 27.79 6.90
N THR A 15 1.31 28.43 7.81
CA THR A 15 2.60 27.92 8.24
C THR A 15 2.34 26.55 8.86
N ASN A 16 2.67 25.49 8.13
CA ASN A 16 2.67 24.12 8.63
C ASN A 16 3.38 24.11 9.99
N PRO A 17 2.69 23.87 11.12
CA PRO A 17 3.29 24.03 12.42
C PRO A 17 4.45 23.05 12.51
N LYS A 18 5.67 23.55 12.78
CA LYS A 18 6.84 22.71 13.01
C LYS A 18 6.49 21.69 14.09
N LYS A 19 6.18 20.45 13.68
CA LYS A 19 5.90 19.35 14.59
C LYS A 19 7.05 19.27 15.59
N SER A 20 6.69 19.17 16.86
CA SER A 20 7.70 19.13 17.91
C SER A 20 8.51 17.85 17.75
N LYS A 21 9.76 17.80 18.23
CA LYS A 21 10.54 16.55 18.28
C LYS A 21 9.86 15.40 19.04
N LYS A 22 8.75 15.68 19.73
CA LYS A 22 7.92 14.71 20.44
C LYS A 22 6.99 13.94 19.51
N ASP A 23 6.77 14.44 18.30
CA ASP A 23 5.79 13.95 17.31
C ASP A 23 6.46 13.25 16.11
N MET A 24 7.74 12.89 16.23
CA MET A 24 8.52 12.17 15.20
C MET A 24 9.00 10.83 15.74
N ASP A 25 9.03 9.81 14.87
CA ASP A 25 9.53 8.50 15.26
C ASP A 25 11.04 8.52 15.49
N LYS A 26 11.43 7.91 16.61
CA LYS A 26 12.83 7.84 17.05
C LYS A 26 13.46 6.55 16.52
N ILE A 27 14.12 6.64 15.38
CA ILE A 27 14.85 5.51 14.80
C ILE A 27 16.23 5.41 15.45
N ILE A 28 16.50 4.28 16.10
CA ILE A 28 17.82 3.98 16.66
C ILE A 28 18.72 3.50 15.52
N LEU A 29 19.61 4.37 15.05
CA LEU A 29 20.58 4.04 14.01
C LEU A 29 21.61 3.02 14.52
N TRP A 30 21.97 3.13 15.80
CA TRP A 30 22.73 2.14 16.55
C TRP A 30 22.72 2.50 18.03
N GLN A 31 22.96 1.50 18.88
CA GLN A 31 23.13 1.66 20.31
C GLN A 31 24.29 0.79 20.78
N GLY A 32 25.02 1.26 21.78
CA GLY A 32 26.02 0.44 22.44
C GLY A 32 26.12 0.70 23.92
N GLU A 33 26.49 -0.35 24.62
CA GLU A 33 26.52 -0.40 26.06
C GLU A 33 27.93 -0.15 26.58
N LEU A 34 28.03 0.58 27.68
CA LEU A 34 29.30 0.81 28.33
C LEU A 34 29.76 -0.49 29.00
N ASN A 35 30.75 -1.12 28.38
CA ASN A 35 31.18 -2.48 28.71
C ASN A 35 32.30 -2.49 29.76
N ALA A 36 33.22 -1.51 29.73
CA ALA A 36 34.32 -1.40 30.70
C ALA A 36 34.76 0.05 30.91
N ILE A 37 35.31 0.36 32.09
CA ILE A 37 35.87 1.67 32.43
C ILE A 37 37.19 1.50 33.18
N TYR A 38 38.23 2.20 32.74
CA TYR A 38 39.50 2.29 33.45
C TYR A 38 40.07 3.70 33.33
N LYS A 39 40.40 4.33 34.48
CA LYS A 39 40.99 5.68 34.57
C LYS A 39 40.34 6.68 33.59
N ASN A 40 39.01 6.85 33.66
CA ASN A 40 38.17 7.71 32.80
C ASN A 40 38.06 7.33 31.31
N LYS A 41 38.69 6.25 30.86
CA LYS A 41 38.52 5.69 29.52
C LYS A 41 37.46 4.59 29.55
N GLY A 42 36.60 4.55 28.55
CA GLY A 42 35.55 3.55 28.41
C GLY A 42 35.65 2.74 27.12
N LYS A 43 35.21 1.49 27.18
CA LYS A 43 34.98 0.61 26.03
C LYS A 43 33.49 0.43 25.82
N ILE A 44 33.02 0.65 24.60
CA ILE A 44 31.60 0.49 24.22
C ILE A 44 31.52 -0.44 23.02
N ILE A 45 30.65 -1.44 23.09
CA ILE A 45 30.33 -2.30 21.95
C ILE A 45 29.07 -1.73 21.30
N LEU A 46 29.18 -1.22 20.08
CA LEU A 46 28.04 -0.74 19.30
C LEU A 46 27.48 -1.87 18.46
N PHE A 47 26.18 -2.06 18.56
CA PHE A 47 25.42 -2.87 17.62
C PHE A 47 24.79 -1.97 16.57
N ILE A 48 25.19 -2.16 15.31
CA ILE A 48 24.69 -1.40 14.16
C ILE A 48 23.76 -2.32 13.37
N PRO A 49 22.43 -2.18 13.56
CA PRO A 49 21.47 -2.97 12.80
C PRO A 49 21.47 -2.55 11.33
N SER A 50 21.13 -3.50 10.46
CA SER A 50 20.84 -3.24 9.04
C SER A 50 19.73 -2.19 8.91
N ASN A 51 20.09 -0.96 8.52
CA ASN A 51 19.17 0.13 8.26
C ASN A 51 19.61 0.94 7.03
N PRO A 52 18.72 1.71 6.36
CA PRO A 52 19.02 2.39 5.09
C PRO A 52 20.26 3.29 5.14
N THR A 53 20.64 3.79 6.33
CA THR A 53 21.83 4.63 6.49
C THR A 53 23.14 3.84 6.41
N TYR A 54 23.13 2.54 6.73
CA TYR A 54 24.33 1.69 6.83
C TYR A 54 24.25 0.38 6.02
N VAL A 55 23.12 0.05 5.38
CA VAL A 55 22.98 -1.11 4.48
C VAL A 55 24.01 -1.03 3.34
N GLY A 56 24.70 -2.15 3.09
CA GLY A 56 25.68 -2.29 2.01
C GLY A 56 27.01 -1.55 2.23
N ARG A 57 27.17 -0.84 3.35
CA ARG A 57 28.42 -0.11 3.65
C ARG A 57 29.46 -1.03 4.24
N ASP A 58 30.71 -0.81 3.87
CA ASP A 58 31.83 -1.50 4.47
C ASP A 58 32.20 -0.90 5.84
N PHE A 59 33.11 -1.58 6.53
CA PHE A 59 33.59 -1.12 7.83
C PHE A 59 34.30 0.25 7.79
N LYS A 60 34.98 0.58 6.68
CA LYS A 60 35.72 1.84 6.53
C LYS A 60 34.76 3.02 6.56
N GLU A 61 33.65 2.93 5.84
CA GLU A 61 32.60 3.95 5.84
C GLU A 61 31.90 4.09 7.20
N ILE A 62 31.61 2.98 7.86
CA ILE A 62 31.01 2.97 9.20
C ILE A 62 31.92 3.68 10.21
N LYS A 63 33.22 3.35 10.18
CA LYS A 63 34.24 3.95 11.03
C LYS A 63 34.33 5.46 10.83
N GLU A 64 34.38 5.93 9.59
CA GLU A 64 34.44 7.36 9.28
C GLU A 64 33.22 8.13 9.81
N LYS A 65 32.01 7.55 9.68
CA LYS A 65 30.79 8.17 10.21
C LYS A 65 30.79 8.29 11.73
N ILE A 66 31.22 7.25 12.45
CA ILE A 66 31.28 7.28 13.92
C ILE A 66 32.31 8.30 14.39
N LEU A 67 33.48 8.35 13.75
CA LEU A 67 34.54 9.31 14.08
C LEU A 67 34.12 10.77 13.82
N LYS A 68 33.25 11.04 12.84
CA LYS A 68 32.71 12.39 12.58
C LYS A 68 31.85 12.93 13.73
N ILE A 69 31.14 12.08 14.46
CA ILE A 69 30.21 12.52 15.51
C ILE A 69 30.96 12.98 16.77
N LYS A 70 32.19 12.47 17.00
CA LYS A 70 33.17 12.81 18.06
C LYS A 70 32.70 12.67 19.52
N LYS A 71 31.45 12.98 19.85
CA LYS A 71 30.92 13.05 21.21
C LYS A 71 29.51 12.48 21.29
N PHE A 72 29.27 11.58 22.23
CA PHE A 72 27.96 10.99 22.49
C PHE A 72 27.46 11.27 23.90
N PRO A 73 26.18 11.60 24.11
CA PRO A 73 25.63 11.68 25.44
C PRO A 73 25.54 10.27 26.06
N ILE A 74 26.09 10.10 27.26
CA ILE A 74 25.91 8.88 28.05
C ILE A 74 24.59 8.98 28.80
N ARG A 75 23.75 7.96 28.68
CA ARG A 75 22.40 7.91 29.26
C ARG A 75 22.24 6.68 30.13
N GLN A 76 21.42 6.80 31.18
CA GLN A 76 21.01 5.66 32.01
C GLN A 76 19.83 4.93 31.35
N LYS A 77 19.86 3.60 31.27
CA LYS A 77 18.86 2.78 30.58
C LYS A 77 17.43 3.02 31.08
N ILE A 78 17.22 2.95 32.40
CA ILE A 78 15.87 3.04 33.00
C ILE A 78 15.29 4.46 32.86
N THR A 79 16.07 5.48 33.22
CA THR A 79 15.55 6.87 33.31
C THR A 79 15.74 7.67 32.04
N ASN A 80 16.53 7.16 31.08
CA ASN A 80 17.00 7.88 29.88
C ASN A 80 17.72 9.21 30.20
N LYS A 81 18.08 9.47 31.47
CA LYS A 81 18.70 10.73 31.89
C LYS A 81 20.12 10.81 31.38
N LYS A 82 20.48 11.96 30.77
CA LYS A 82 21.87 12.25 30.37
C LYS A 82 22.74 12.45 31.61
N ILE A 83 23.73 11.58 31.79
CA ILE A 83 24.65 11.59 32.94
C ILE A 83 26.06 12.08 32.60
N GLY A 84 26.41 12.09 31.31
CA GLY A 84 27.76 12.46 30.86
C GLY A 84 27.89 12.53 29.35
N ILE A 85 29.14 12.59 28.90
CA ILE A 85 29.56 12.60 27.50
C ILE A 85 30.68 11.57 27.32
N PHE A 86 30.61 10.83 26.23
CA PHE A 86 31.63 9.91 25.75
C PHE A 86 32.32 10.56 24.53
N ASP A 87 33.57 10.98 24.71
CA ASP A 87 34.41 11.53 23.64
C ASP A 87 35.11 10.37 22.91
N VAL A 88 34.76 10.10 21.66
CA VAL A 88 35.33 9.02 20.85
C VAL A 88 36.79 9.29 20.54
N LEU A 89 37.65 8.31 20.77
CA LEU A 89 39.07 8.33 20.42
C LEU A 89 39.38 7.43 19.23
N TYR A 90 38.90 6.18 19.27
CA TYR A 90 39.23 5.16 18.28
C TYR A 90 38.11 4.13 18.12
N VAL A 91 38.00 3.54 16.93
CA VAL A 91 36.97 2.57 16.54
C VAL A 91 37.63 1.37 15.88
N GLU A 92 37.30 0.19 16.38
CA GLU A 92 37.80 -1.12 15.93
C GLU A 92 36.65 -1.97 15.39
N PRO A 93 36.90 -2.75 14.32
CA PRO A 93 35.93 -3.76 13.90
C PRO A 93 35.86 -4.85 14.97
N ASN A 94 34.66 -5.36 15.25
CA ASN A 94 34.51 -6.57 16.06
C ASN A 94 34.13 -7.75 15.16
N ARG A 95 32.91 -7.72 14.59
CA ARG A 95 32.43 -8.76 13.66
C ARG A 95 31.29 -8.26 12.78
N THR A 96 31.09 -8.92 11.65
CA THR A 96 29.91 -8.77 10.80
C THR A 96 29.02 -9.99 10.95
N ILE A 97 27.76 -9.78 11.29
CA ILE A 97 26.77 -10.84 11.54
C ILE A 97 25.82 -10.87 10.34
N LYS A 98 25.80 -11.99 9.62
CA LYS A 98 24.87 -12.25 8.51
C LYS A 98 23.80 -13.24 8.98
N LYS A 99 22.54 -12.78 9.07
CA LYS A 99 21.39 -13.62 9.46
C LYS A 99 20.15 -13.17 8.71
N ASP A 100 19.38 -14.08 8.13
CA ASP A 100 18.09 -13.81 7.47
C ASP A 100 18.14 -12.66 6.44
N LYS A 101 19.14 -12.67 5.54
CA LYS A 101 19.42 -11.60 4.55
C LYS A 101 19.75 -10.21 5.13
N LYS A 102 19.87 -10.07 6.45
CA LYS A 102 20.31 -8.84 7.13
C LYS A 102 21.80 -8.92 7.46
N ILE A 103 22.51 -7.81 7.25
CA ILE A 103 23.92 -7.64 7.61
C ILE A 103 23.99 -6.64 8.76
N ASN A 104 24.35 -7.12 9.95
CA ASN A 104 24.57 -6.27 11.12
C ASN A 104 26.08 -6.16 11.38
N HIS A 105 26.51 -5.00 11.87
CA HIS A 105 27.91 -4.79 12.25
C HIS A 105 28.03 -4.58 13.75
N GLU A 106 29.03 -5.22 14.33
CA GLU A 106 29.45 -4.99 15.70
C GLU A 106 30.80 -4.28 15.67
N VAL A 107 30.88 -3.11 16.31
CA VAL A 107 32.12 -2.32 16.36
C VAL A 107 32.44 -1.94 17.80
N THR A 108 33.72 -1.99 18.15
CA THR A 108 34.21 -1.55 19.45
C THR A 108 34.63 -0.09 19.35
N VAL A 109 34.17 0.73 20.29
CA VAL A 109 34.51 2.15 20.37
C VAL A 109 35.17 2.44 21.69
N TRP A 110 36.34 3.06 21.61
CA TRP A 110 37.13 3.52 22.75
C TRP A 110 37.04 5.03 22.88
N GLY A 111 36.91 5.53 24.12
CA GLY A 111 36.72 6.95 24.33
C GLY A 111 36.97 7.41 25.77
N LYS A 112 36.99 8.72 25.98
CA LYS A 112 37.06 9.35 27.30
C LYS A 112 35.66 9.65 27.82
N ILE A 113 35.44 9.42 29.10
CA ILE A 113 34.16 9.66 29.77
C ILE A 113 34.26 10.91 30.62
N LYS A 114 33.34 11.86 30.39
CA LYS A 114 33.14 13.05 31.22
C LYS A 114 31.76 13.00 31.85
N LEU A 115 31.71 12.95 33.18
CA LEU A 115 30.46 12.85 33.93
C LEU A 115 30.04 14.21 34.46
N ARG A 116 28.74 14.44 34.59
CA ARG A 116 28.22 15.68 35.19
C ARG A 116 28.43 15.72 36.70
N ASN A 117 28.03 14.68 37.46
CA ASN A 117 27.97 14.74 38.93
C ASN A 117 28.22 13.38 39.66
N LYS A 118 29.05 12.44 39.15
CA LYS A 118 29.23 11.11 39.79
C LYS A 118 30.66 10.57 39.75
N SER A 119 30.99 9.73 40.74
CA SER A 119 32.19 8.88 40.77
C SER A 119 32.11 7.75 39.74
N TYR A 120 33.19 7.51 39.00
CA TYR A 120 33.30 6.48 37.96
C TYR A 120 33.10 5.05 38.50
N LYS A 121 33.29 4.81 39.81
CA LYS A 121 33.10 3.49 40.45
C LYS A 121 31.66 2.95 40.34
N LYS A 122 30.64 3.82 40.19
CA LYS A 122 29.22 3.43 40.05
C LYS A 122 28.76 3.19 38.61
N LEU A 123 29.65 3.26 37.62
CA LEU A 123 29.32 3.08 36.19
C LEU A 123 29.67 1.69 35.64
N VAL A 124 30.25 0.81 36.45
CA VAL A 124 30.57 -0.58 36.06
C VAL A 124 29.32 -1.46 36.23
N SER A 125 28.22 -1.03 35.64
CA SER A 125 27.00 -1.82 35.50
C SER A 125 26.50 -1.68 34.08
N ASN A 126 25.80 -2.70 33.57
CA ASN A 126 25.19 -2.69 32.24
C ASN A 126 24.04 -1.65 32.12
N ASP A 127 24.01 -0.61 32.96
CA ASP A 127 22.91 0.35 33.07
C ASP A 127 23.09 1.59 32.19
N PHE A 128 24.21 1.70 31.47
CA PHE A 128 24.55 2.91 30.71
C PHE A 128 24.81 2.61 29.24
N TYR A 129 24.32 3.50 28.38
CA TYR A 129 24.43 3.36 26.94
C TYR A 129 24.70 4.70 26.25
N ILE A 130 25.21 4.59 25.03
CA ILE A 130 25.18 5.66 24.04
C ILE A 130 24.37 5.19 22.84
N SER A 131 23.70 6.10 22.16
CA SER A 131 23.03 5.78 20.92
C SER A 131 23.08 6.96 19.95
N LEU A 132 23.00 6.63 18.67
CA LEU A 132 22.70 7.58 17.62
C LEU A 132 21.26 7.34 17.18
N VAL A 133 20.48 8.42 17.17
CA VAL A 133 19.08 8.38 16.78
C VAL A 133 18.85 9.37 15.66
N ARG A 134 18.04 8.98 14.68
CA ARG A 134 17.49 9.88 13.68
C ARG A 134 16.00 10.02 13.98
N TYR A 135 15.51 11.24 13.84
CA TYR A 135 14.08 11.51 13.85
C TYR A 135 13.68 11.62 12.40
N GLU A 136 12.73 10.79 11.99
CA GLU A 136 12.13 10.83 10.65
C GLU A 136 10.63 11.05 10.82
N ASP A 137 10.00 11.62 9.79
CA ASP A 137 8.55 11.61 9.71
C ASP A 137 8.13 10.14 9.71
N SER A 138 7.25 9.79 10.64
CA SER A 138 6.66 8.45 10.73
C SER A 138 6.08 8.10 9.36
N TYR A 139 6.62 7.06 8.71
CA TYR A 139 5.89 6.40 7.64
C TYR A 139 4.66 5.77 8.29
N VAL A 140 3.52 6.45 8.16
CA VAL A 140 2.24 5.91 8.57
C VAL A 140 1.79 5.02 7.42
N ASP A 141 1.88 3.71 7.66
CA ASP A 141 1.18 2.74 6.84
C ASP A 141 -0.30 3.14 6.79
N PRO A 142 -0.95 3.24 5.61
CA PRO A 142 -2.38 3.55 5.53
C PRO A 142 -3.25 2.59 6.37
N SER A 143 -2.80 1.36 6.56
CA SER A 143 -3.41 0.37 7.47
C SER A 143 -3.15 0.63 8.96
N GLU A 144 -2.36 1.64 9.33
CA GLU A 144 -2.21 2.11 10.72
C GLU A 144 -2.93 3.43 10.99
N THR A 145 -3.58 4.03 9.97
CA THR A 145 -4.53 5.11 10.23
C THR A 145 -5.78 4.51 10.88
N ASN A 146 -5.84 4.62 12.21
CA ASN A 146 -6.94 4.20 13.08
C ASN A 146 -8.23 4.99 12.83
N TYR A 147 -8.74 5.02 11.59
CA TYR A 147 -9.99 5.72 11.28
C TYR A 147 -11.21 5.06 11.93
N PHE A 148 -11.10 3.79 12.34
CA PHE A 148 -12.22 3.01 12.89
C PHE A 148 -11.94 2.36 14.26
N LYS A 149 -10.86 2.70 14.97
CA LYS A 149 -10.54 2.03 16.26
C LYS A 149 -11.47 2.39 17.43
N ASP A 150 -12.28 3.43 17.31
CA ASP A 150 -13.13 3.87 18.41
C ASP A 150 -14.57 3.39 18.23
N ASN A 151 -14.87 2.29 18.93
CA ASN A 151 -16.15 1.58 19.12
C ASN A 151 -16.46 0.47 18.09
N PRO A 152 -16.74 -0.78 18.53
CA PRO A 152 -17.21 -1.86 17.68
C PRO A 152 -18.65 -1.59 17.24
N THR A 153 -18.78 -0.68 16.28
CA THR A 153 -20.01 -0.45 15.54
C THR A 153 -20.08 -1.53 14.47
N PRO A 154 -21.24 -2.19 14.24
CA PRO A 154 -21.37 -3.13 13.14
C PRO A 154 -20.88 -2.50 11.84
N ALA A 155 -20.11 -3.25 11.06
CA ALA A 155 -19.50 -2.73 9.85
C ALA A 155 -20.57 -2.17 8.90
N GLU A 156 -20.47 -0.88 8.58
CA GLU A 156 -21.37 -0.25 7.64
C GLU A 156 -21.16 -0.84 6.24
N LYS A 157 -22.26 -1.09 5.51
CA LYS A 157 -22.19 -1.64 4.16
C LYS A 157 -21.53 -0.69 3.17
N GLU A 158 -21.68 0.61 3.39
CA GLU A 158 -21.05 1.66 2.62
C GLU A 158 -20.50 2.72 3.57
N ILE A 159 -19.35 3.30 3.25
CA ILE A 159 -18.72 4.39 4.00
C ILE A 159 -18.33 5.52 3.05
N ILE A 160 -18.16 6.73 3.59
CA ILE A 160 -17.49 7.83 2.89
C ILE A 160 -16.07 7.95 3.42
N HIS A 161 -15.09 7.75 2.54
CA HIS A 161 -13.70 7.81 2.95
C HIS A 161 -13.32 9.24 3.39
N PRO A 162 -12.70 9.41 4.55
CA PRO A 162 -12.55 10.72 5.19
C PRO A 162 -11.60 11.67 4.46
N LYS A 163 -10.61 11.14 3.72
CA LYS A 163 -9.61 11.95 2.99
C LYS A 163 -10.11 12.43 1.63
N ASP A 164 -10.50 11.50 0.76
CA ASP A 164 -10.88 11.76 -0.63
C ASP A 164 -12.40 11.77 -0.86
N LYS A 165 -13.20 11.58 0.20
CA LYS A 165 -14.67 11.63 0.19
C LYS A 165 -15.34 10.62 -0.74
N LYS A 166 -14.63 9.58 -1.19
CA LYS A 166 -15.23 8.52 -2.02
C LYS A 166 -16.17 7.63 -1.22
N GLU A 167 -17.29 7.29 -1.84
CA GLU A 167 -18.13 6.17 -1.43
C GLU A 167 -17.36 4.85 -1.60
N MET A 168 -17.29 4.05 -0.55
CA MET A 168 -16.69 2.71 -0.57
C MET A 168 -17.68 1.68 -0.06
N VAL A 169 -17.63 0.49 -0.64
CA VAL A 169 -18.50 -0.66 -0.36
C VAL A 169 -17.74 -1.70 0.45
N LEU A 170 -18.34 -2.21 1.52
CA LEU A 170 -17.79 -3.32 2.31
C LEU A 170 -17.86 -4.62 1.50
N ILE A 171 -16.71 -5.28 1.36
CA ILE A 171 -16.60 -6.66 0.93
C ILE A 171 -16.35 -7.51 2.18
N PRO A 172 -17.33 -8.29 2.64
CA PRO A 172 -17.16 -9.12 3.82
C PRO A 172 -16.08 -10.19 3.63
N SER A 173 -15.45 -10.54 4.72
CA SER A 173 -14.49 -11.62 4.88
C SER A 173 -15.13 -12.95 4.54
N GLY A 174 -14.28 -13.93 4.33
CA GLY A 174 -14.69 -15.31 4.09
C GLY A 174 -14.36 -15.76 2.69
N GLU A 175 -14.77 -17.00 2.44
CA GLU A 175 -14.26 -17.77 1.33
C GLU A 175 -14.96 -17.38 0.02
N PHE A 176 -14.23 -17.46 -1.09
CA PHE A 176 -14.77 -17.28 -2.43
C PHE A 176 -14.00 -18.11 -3.46
N ILE A 177 -14.64 -18.36 -4.60
CA ILE A 177 -14.00 -19.02 -5.74
C ILE A 177 -13.57 -18.00 -6.81
N HIS A 178 -12.29 -18.05 -7.19
CA HIS A 178 -11.71 -17.20 -8.24
C HIS A 178 -11.39 -17.98 -9.52
N GLY A 179 -11.27 -17.27 -10.64
CA GLY A 179 -10.93 -17.83 -11.95
C GLY A 179 -12.08 -18.54 -12.66
N GLN A 180 -11.74 -19.51 -13.51
CA GLN A 180 -12.67 -20.38 -14.23
C GLN A 180 -12.12 -21.82 -14.31
N GLY A 181 -13.00 -22.82 -14.49
CA GLY A 181 -12.64 -24.25 -14.44
C GLY A 181 -12.80 -25.03 -15.75
N TYR A 182 -12.85 -24.39 -16.91
CA TYR A 182 -13.19 -24.98 -18.21
C TYR A 182 -12.05 -24.97 -19.23
N ALA A 183 -11.28 -23.89 -19.32
CA ALA A 183 -10.23 -23.73 -20.32
C ALA A 183 -8.85 -23.77 -19.64
N GLY A 184 -8.25 -24.97 -19.57
CA GLY A 184 -7.01 -25.24 -18.81
C GLY A 184 -5.75 -24.57 -19.38
N ASP A 185 -5.82 -24.15 -20.63
CA ASP A 185 -4.77 -23.45 -21.37
C ASP A 185 -4.75 -21.92 -21.12
N LEU A 186 -5.80 -21.37 -20.51
CA LEU A 186 -5.91 -19.93 -20.26
C LEU A 186 -5.39 -19.54 -18.88
N ASP A 187 -4.79 -18.36 -18.78
CA ASP A 187 -4.18 -17.78 -17.58
C ASP A 187 -5.11 -17.60 -16.36
N ASN A 188 -6.42 -17.60 -16.58
CA ASN A 188 -7.46 -17.48 -15.57
C ASN A 188 -8.01 -18.84 -15.11
N TYR A 189 -7.40 -19.93 -15.55
CA TYR A 189 -7.78 -21.27 -15.12
C TYR A 189 -7.39 -21.53 -13.67
N ASN A 190 -8.38 -21.87 -12.86
CA ASN A 190 -8.17 -22.37 -11.51
C ASN A 190 -8.46 -23.89 -11.50
N PRO A 191 -7.44 -24.75 -11.28
CA PRO A 191 -7.62 -26.21 -11.30
C PRO A 191 -8.56 -26.71 -10.19
N ALA A 192 -8.71 -25.93 -9.12
CA ALA A 192 -9.58 -26.25 -8.00
C ALA A 192 -11.03 -25.77 -8.21
N PHE A 193 -11.30 -25.00 -9.28
CA PHE A 193 -12.60 -24.33 -9.50
C PHE A 193 -13.80 -25.27 -9.45
N ARG A 194 -13.68 -26.49 -9.98
CA ARG A 194 -14.78 -27.47 -10.04
C ARG A 194 -14.95 -28.34 -8.80
N ARG A 195 -14.13 -28.12 -7.78
CA ARG A 195 -14.16 -28.87 -6.52
C ARG A 195 -14.06 -27.90 -5.34
N PRO A 196 -15.04 -26.99 -5.17
CA PRO A 196 -15.01 -26.04 -4.07
C PRO A 196 -15.17 -26.78 -2.73
N ASP A 197 -14.24 -26.52 -1.83
CA ASP A 197 -14.22 -26.93 -0.44
C ASP A 197 -13.36 -25.91 0.35
N PHE A 198 -13.25 -26.07 1.66
CA PHE A 198 -12.46 -25.15 2.49
C PHE A 198 -10.96 -25.10 2.13
N ASP A 199 -10.39 -26.17 1.54
CA ASP A 199 -8.97 -26.23 1.20
C ASP A 199 -8.65 -25.58 -0.16
N THR A 200 -9.67 -25.43 -1.01
CA THR A 200 -9.56 -24.95 -2.39
C THR A 200 -10.07 -23.54 -2.59
N LEU A 201 -10.96 -23.07 -1.71
CA LEU A 201 -11.45 -21.70 -1.75
C LEU A 201 -10.38 -20.72 -1.27
N SER A 202 -10.40 -19.52 -1.85
CA SER A 202 -9.60 -18.41 -1.36
C SER A 202 -10.34 -17.73 -0.23
N ASP A 203 -9.66 -17.49 0.88
CA ASP A 203 -10.18 -16.70 1.99
C ASP A 203 -9.55 -15.31 1.98
N LEU A 204 -10.37 -14.28 2.20
CA LEU A 204 -9.94 -12.88 2.24
C LEU A 204 -10.55 -12.22 3.48
N PRO A 205 -9.82 -11.33 4.17
CA PRO A 205 -10.38 -10.51 5.25
C PRO A 205 -11.45 -9.54 4.73
N ASP A 206 -12.11 -8.85 5.65
CA ASP A 206 -12.99 -7.73 5.32
C ASP A 206 -12.13 -6.60 4.70
N PHE A 207 -12.64 -5.95 3.65
CA PHE A 207 -12.05 -4.73 3.12
C PHE A 207 -13.13 -3.84 2.54
N TYR A 208 -12.86 -2.54 2.45
CA TYR A 208 -13.70 -1.63 1.67
C TYR A 208 -13.07 -1.40 0.31
N ILE A 209 -13.89 -1.30 -0.74
CA ILE A 209 -13.47 -0.95 -2.10
C ILE A 209 -14.27 0.25 -2.61
N ASP A 210 -13.62 1.15 -3.34
CA ASP A 210 -14.32 2.28 -3.95
C ASP A 210 -15.50 1.81 -4.81
N LYS A 211 -16.67 2.44 -4.62
CA LYS A 211 -17.91 2.11 -5.34
C LYS A 211 -17.81 2.36 -6.84
N TYR A 212 -17.02 3.37 -7.22
CA TYR A 212 -16.75 3.81 -8.59
C TYR A 212 -15.23 3.93 -8.81
N GLU A 213 -14.80 3.88 -10.08
CA GLU A 213 -13.43 4.21 -10.47
C GLU A 213 -13.04 5.62 -9.99
N VAL A 214 -11.73 5.87 -9.84
CA VAL A 214 -11.22 7.22 -9.54
C VAL A 214 -11.44 8.12 -10.76
N THR A 215 -12.02 9.30 -10.54
CA THR A 215 -12.34 10.25 -11.62
C THR A 215 -11.17 11.18 -11.94
N ASN A 216 -11.24 11.87 -13.08
CA ASN A 216 -10.27 12.91 -13.43
C ASN A 216 -10.25 14.05 -12.43
N LEU A 217 -11.41 14.47 -11.92
CA LEU A 217 -11.52 15.54 -10.93
C LEU A 217 -10.86 15.15 -9.60
N GLU A 218 -11.07 13.92 -9.15
CA GLU A 218 -10.43 13.37 -7.96
C GLU A 218 -8.90 13.27 -8.15
N TYR A 219 -8.44 12.78 -9.31
CA TYR A 219 -7.01 12.72 -9.62
C TYR A 219 -6.38 14.11 -9.73
N ASN A 220 -7.10 15.10 -10.27
CA ASN A 220 -6.61 16.49 -10.35
C ASN A 220 -6.38 17.10 -8.97
N THR A 221 -7.19 16.74 -7.97
CA THR A 221 -6.98 17.17 -6.58
C THR A 221 -5.63 16.70 -6.06
N TYR A 222 -5.28 15.42 -6.29
CA TYR A 222 -3.95 14.89 -6.01
C TYR A 222 -2.84 15.66 -6.73
N LEU A 223 -3.01 15.96 -8.03
CA LEU A 223 -2.02 16.72 -8.80
C LEU A 223 -1.78 18.11 -8.21
N ARG A 224 -2.84 18.81 -7.83
CA ARG A 224 -2.76 20.16 -7.24
C ARG A 224 -2.07 20.17 -5.88
N GLU A 225 -2.29 19.15 -5.05
CA GLU A 225 -1.68 19.06 -3.73
C GLU A 225 -0.22 18.61 -3.75
N THR A 226 0.15 17.75 -4.71
CA THR A 226 1.48 17.10 -4.73
C THR A 226 2.44 17.66 -5.75
N GLY A 227 1.95 18.39 -6.76
CA GLY A 227 2.74 18.81 -7.92
C GLY A 227 3.13 17.66 -8.84
N ALA A 228 2.46 16.51 -8.75
CA ALA A 228 2.67 15.40 -9.67
C ALA A 228 2.33 15.79 -11.13
N LYS A 229 2.85 15.03 -12.09
CA LYS A 229 2.61 15.30 -13.51
C LYS A 229 1.22 14.83 -13.91
N PRO A 230 0.48 15.62 -14.71
CA PRO A 230 -0.81 15.20 -15.24
C PRO A 230 -0.65 14.00 -16.19
N PRO A 231 -1.72 13.19 -16.37
CA PRO A 231 -1.76 12.14 -17.38
C PRO A 231 -1.46 12.67 -18.79
N ALA A 232 -0.83 11.86 -19.63
CA ALA A 232 -0.34 12.33 -20.93
C ALA A 232 -1.44 12.77 -21.91
N TYR A 233 -2.68 12.28 -21.73
CA TYR A 233 -3.81 12.63 -22.59
C TYR A 233 -4.52 13.94 -22.18
N TRP A 234 -4.12 14.55 -21.05
CA TRP A 234 -4.70 15.79 -20.57
C TRP A 234 -4.15 16.96 -21.39
N PRO A 235 -4.98 17.67 -22.19
CA PRO A 235 -4.52 18.75 -23.05
C PRO A 235 -3.95 19.89 -22.20
N GLU A 236 -2.71 20.27 -22.49
CA GLU A 236 -1.98 21.30 -21.74
C GLU A 236 -1.90 21.02 -20.22
N GLY A 237 -2.04 19.74 -19.82
CA GLY A 237 -2.04 19.32 -18.42
C GLY A 237 -3.36 19.57 -17.68
N ASN A 238 -4.44 19.93 -18.37
CA ASN A 238 -5.76 20.14 -17.79
C ASN A 238 -6.69 18.94 -18.06
N ILE A 239 -7.67 18.74 -17.19
CA ILE A 239 -8.74 17.76 -17.43
C ILE A 239 -9.36 18.06 -18.81
N PRO A 240 -9.54 17.05 -19.69
CA PRO A 240 -10.27 17.25 -20.93
C PRO A 240 -11.69 17.77 -20.66
N GLU A 241 -12.14 18.74 -21.46
CA GLU A 241 -13.45 19.37 -21.28
C GLU A 241 -14.59 18.34 -21.20
N GLY A 242 -15.42 18.43 -20.16
CA GLY A 242 -16.56 17.54 -19.93
C GLY A 242 -16.20 16.14 -19.41
N LYS A 243 -14.94 15.91 -19.02
CA LYS A 243 -14.47 14.60 -18.52
C LYS A 243 -14.11 14.59 -17.03
N GLU A 244 -14.60 15.56 -16.26
CA GLU A 244 -14.34 15.67 -14.82
C GLU A 244 -14.71 14.39 -14.07
N ASP A 245 -15.88 13.81 -14.37
CA ASP A 245 -16.42 12.61 -13.73
C ASP A 245 -16.10 11.31 -14.47
N HIS A 246 -15.36 11.39 -15.58
CA HIS A 246 -14.86 10.19 -16.27
C HIS A 246 -13.72 9.57 -15.46
N PRO A 247 -13.52 8.24 -15.53
CA PRO A 247 -12.39 7.60 -14.89
C PRO A 247 -11.07 8.21 -15.40
N VAL A 248 -10.13 8.43 -14.51
CA VAL A 248 -8.74 8.71 -14.91
C VAL A 248 -8.14 7.44 -15.51
N ILE A 249 -7.56 7.56 -16.69
CA ILE A 249 -6.94 6.44 -17.42
C ILE A 249 -5.49 6.77 -17.82
N SER A 250 -4.84 5.88 -18.56
CA SER A 250 -3.46 6.06 -19.04
C SER A 250 -2.45 6.34 -17.93
N LEU A 251 -2.64 5.70 -16.77
CA LEU A 251 -1.72 5.77 -15.64
C LEU A 251 -0.73 4.58 -15.69
N SER A 252 0.54 4.84 -15.41
CA SER A 252 1.46 3.76 -15.04
C SER A 252 1.07 3.17 -13.68
N TYR A 253 1.47 1.92 -13.42
CA TYR A 253 1.26 1.29 -12.12
C TYR A 253 1.84 2.12 -10.95
N ARG A 254 2.98 2.81 -11.16
CA ARG A 254 3.60 3.66 -10.13
C ARG A 254 2.82 4.95 -9.87
N GLU A 255 2.21 5.54 -10.91
CA GLU A 255 1.32 6.70 -10.75
C GLU A 255 0.05 6.27 -9.99
N ALA A 256 -0.52 5.12 -10.33
CA ALA A 256 -1.63 4.49 -9.62
C ALA A 256 -1.32 4.24 -8.13
N GLU A 257 -0.16 3.63 -7.83
CA GLU A 257 0.30 3.36 -6.47
C GLU A 257 0.57 4.64 -5.67
N SER A 258 1.11 5.68 -6.32
CA SER A 258 1.36 6.98 -5.71
C SER A 258 0.05 7.69 -5.34
N TYR A 259 -0.94 7.68 -6.24
CA TYR A 259 -2.27 8.20 -5.95
C TYR A 259 -2.93 7.43 -4.81
N ALA A 260 -2.89 6.10 -4.83
CA ALA A 260 -3.46 5.27 -3.77
C ALA A 260 -2.86 5.61 -2.40
N THR A 261 -1.53 5.72 -2.34
CA THR A 261 -0.80 6.11 -1.12
C THR A 261 -1.19 7.51 -0.66
N TRP A 262 -1.26 8.48 -1.58
CA TRP A 262 -1.74 9.82 -1.24
C TRP A 262 -3.18 9.77 -0.74
N ALA A 263 -4.08 9.00 -1.34
CA ALA A 263 -5.47 8.89 -0.90
C ALA A 263 -5.62 8.21 0.47
N GLY A 264 -4.55 7.64 1.05
CA GLY A 264 -4.63 6.86 2.30
C GLY A 264 -5.22 5.48 2.08
N LYS A 265 -5.05 4.93 0.88
CA LYS A 265 -5.61 3.65 0.42
C LYS A 265 -4.52 2.80 -0.23
N ARG A 266 -4.90 1.66 -0.81
CA ARG A 266 -4.02 0.83 -1.65
C ARG A 266 -4.75 0.34 -2.90
N LEU A 267 -4.00 -0.19 -3.86
CA LEU A 267 -4.59 -0.93 -4.99
C LEU A 267 -5.12 -2.29 -4.50
N PRO A 268 -6.26 -2.76 -5.04
CA PRO A 268 -6.78 -4.09 -4.74
C PRO A 268 -5.80 -5.15 -5.22
N THR A 269 -5.77 -6.30 -4.56
CA THR A 269 -5.24 -7.53 -5.18
C THR A 269 -6.19 -7.99 -6.28
N GLU A 270 -5.72 -8.83 -7.21
CA GLU A 270 -6.60 -9.38 -8.25
C GLU A 270 -7.73 -10.24 -7.67
N LEU A 271 -7.49 -10.87 -6.51
CA LEU A 271 -8.46 -11.69 -5.79
C LEU A 271 -9.52 -10.82 -5.10
N GLU A 272 -9.11 -9.73 -4.46
CA GLU A 272 -10.05 -8.74 -3.91
C GLU A 272 -10.94 -8.14 -4.99
N TRP A 273 -10.34 -7.75 -6.12
CA TRP A 273 -11.08 -7.23 -7.27
C TRP A 273 -12.09 -8.26 -7.79
N GLU A 274 -11.68 -9.51 -7.95
CA GLU A 274 -12.57 -10.57 -8.42
C GLU A 274 -13.70 -10.87 -7.45
N LYS A 275 -13.40 -10.97 -6.15
CA LYS A 275 -14.42 -11.16 -5.11
C LYS A 275 -15.43 -10.00 -5.16
N ALA A 276 -14.96 -8.76 -5.22
CA ALA A 276 -15.81 -7.58 -5.33
C ALA A 276 -16.72 -7.61 -6.57
N ALA A 277 -16.23 -8.11 -7.71
CA ALA A 277 -16.98 -8.23 -8.96
C ALA A 277 -17.98 -9.40 -8.96
N ARG A 278 -17.56 -10.57 -8.50
CA ARG A 278 -18.28 -11.86 -8.63
C ARG A 278 -19.22 -12.13 -7.46
N GLY A 279 -18.82 -11.81 -6.24
CA GLY A 279 -19.36 -12.42 -5.03
C GLY A 279 -18.64 -13.73 -4.65
N PRO A 280 -19.18 -14.49 -3.68
CA PRO A 280 -18.57 -15.73 -3.19
C PRO A 280 -18.40 -16.81 -4.29
N GLY A 281 -19.31 -16.83 -5.26
CA GLY A 281 -19.27 -17.75 -6.39
C GLY A 281 -19.68 -19.21 -6.05
N TYR A 282 -20.13 -19.45 -4.83
CA TYR A 282 -20.68 -20.75 -4.38
C TYR A 282 -21.83 -20.54 -3.39
N LYS A 283 -22.61 -21.61 -3.17
CA LYS A 283 -23.59 -21.75 -2.09
C LYS A 283 -23.13 -22.88 -1.17
N LYS A 284 -22.97 -22.57 0.12
CA LYS A 284 -22.62 -23.53 1.17
C LYS A 284 -23.88 -23.97 1.91
N THR A 285 -24.06 -25.28 2.05
CA THR A 285 -25.19 -25.90 2.74
C THR A 285 -24.67 -26.83 3.83
N LEU A 286 -25.16 -26.66 5.06
CA LEU A 286 -24.89 -27.58 6.16
C LEU A 286 -25.81 -28.81 6.03
N ASN A 287 -25.20 -29.98 5.95
CA ASN A 287 -25.88 -31.26 5.87
C ASN A 287 -26.27 -31.77 7.27
N ARG A 288 -27.14 -32.78 7.33
CA ARG A 288 -27.59 -33.38 8.60
C ARG A 288 -26.49 -34.10 9.38
N ASP A 289 -25.46 -34.56 8.70
CA ASP A 289 -24.28 -35.22 9.25
C ASP A 289 -23.17 -34.23 9.64
N GLU A 290 -23.51 -32.94 9.77
CA GLU A 290 -22.60 -31.84 10.11
C GLU A 290 -21.51 -31.56 9.06
N THR A 291 -21.59 -32.17 7.88
CA THR A 291 -20.71 -31.86 6.75
C THR A 291 -21.24 -30.68 5.93
N TYR A 292 -20.37 -30.08 5.11
CA TYR A 292 -20.76 -28.99 4.20
C TYR A 292 -20.77 -29.45 2.75
N THR A 293 -21.83 -29.09 2.01
CA THR A 293 -21.88 -29.19 0.55
C THR A 293 -21.67 -27.81 -0.07
N PHE A 294 -20.82 -27.76 -1.09
CA PHE A 294 -20.54 -26.55 -1.86
C PHE A 294 -21.08 -26.71 -3.29
N GLU A 295 -22.00 -25.83 -3.68
CA GLU A 295 -22.54 -25.75 -5.04
C GLU A 295 -22.00 -24.50 -5.72
N LEU A 296 -21.44 -24.62 -6.93
CA LEU A 296 -20.96 -23.45 -7.67
C LEU A 296 -22.13 -22.60 -8.16
N VAL A 297 -22.21 -21.35 -7.68
CA VAL A 297 -23.21 -20.35 -8.09
C VAL A 297 -22.44 -19.12 -8.53
N THR A 298 -21.92 -19.21 -9.75
CA THR A 298 -20.96 -18.23 -10.26
C THR A 298 -21.60 -17.21 -11.21
N ARG A 299 -20.88 -16.11 -11.46
CA ARG A 299 -21.26 -15.06 -12.40
C ARG A 299 -20.17 -14.87 -13.45
N LYS A 300 -20.57 -14.61 -14.69
CA LYS A 300 -19.63 -14.29 -15.78
C LYS A 300 -19.33 -12.79 -15.83
N TYR A 301 -20.35 -11.98 -15.58
CA TYR A 301 -20.31 -10.52 -15.49
C TYR A 301 -20.79 -10.11 -14.09
N PRO A 302 -20.47 -8.89 -13.60
CA PRO A 302 -20.87 -8.45 -12.26
C PRO A 302 -22.38 -8.59 -12.00
N PHE A 303 -23.17 -8.31 -13.03
CA PHE A 303 -24.64 -8.37 -13.07
C PHE A 303 -25.23 -9.73 -13.47
N GLY A 304 -24.42 -10.79 -13.67
CA GLY A 304 -24.90 -12.15 -13.92
C GLY A 304 -24.18 -12.91 -15.04
N ASN A 305 -24.79 -14.01 -15.50
CA ASN A 305 -24.16 -14.90 -16.51
C ASN A 305 -24.48 -14.52 -17.96
N LYS A 306 -25.61 -13.87 -18.19
CA LYS A 306 -26.02 -13.40 -19.52
C LYS A 306 -25.48 -11.99 -19.74
N TYR A 307 -24.76 -11.80 -20.84
CA TYR A 307 -24.29 -10.48 -21.23
C TYR A 307 -25.48 -9.55 -21.56
N ASP A 308 -25.39 -8.31 -21.10
CA ASP A 308 -26.30 -7.22 -21.45
C ASP A 308 -25.45 -6.02 -21.88
N SER A 309 -25.58 -5.60 -23.14
CA SER A 309 -24.79 -4.51 -23.72
C SER A 309 -25.09 -3.16 -23.10
N LYS A 310 -26.23 -3.02 -22.40
CA LYS A 310 -26.59 -1.79 -21.70
C LYS A 310 -25.90 -1.65 -20.36
N LEU A 311 -25.33 -2.74 -19.81
CA LEU A 311 -24.78 -2.79 -18.45
C LEU A 311 -23.24 -2.80 -18.39
N CYS A 312 -22.58 -2.72 -19.55
CA CYS A 312 -21.13 -2.81 -19.66
C CYS A 312 -20.64 -1.87 -20.77
N ASN A 313 -19.79 -0.90 -20.43
CA ASN A 313 -19.24 0.04 -21.40
C ASN A 313 -18.05 -0.61 -22.14
N CYS A 314 -18.27 -1.26 -23.28
CA CYS A 314 -17.24 -2.02 -24.00
C CYS A 314 -17.52 -2.04 -25.50
N SER A 315 -16.57 -2.46 -26.34
CA SER A 315 -16.68 -2.32 -27.79
C SER A 315 -17.94 -2.97 -28.39
N ASP A 316 -18.44 -4.04 -27.76
CA ASP A 316 -19.64 -4.77 -28.19
C ASP A 316 -20.95 -3.94 -28.07
N ASN A 317 -20.97 -2.84 -27.31
CA ASN A 317 -22.10 -1.91 -27.25
C ASN A 317 -21.91 -0.67 -28.13
N GLY A 318 -20.82 -0.59 -28.90
CA GLY A 318 -20.45 0.56 -29.71
C GLY A 318 -19.68 1.66 -28.97
N ALA A 319 -19.20 1.39 -27.75
CA ALA A 319 -18.38 2.32 -26.99
C ALA A 319 -17.11 2.72 -27.76
N ASN A 320 -16.84 4.02 -27.77
CA ASN A 320 -15.63 4.61 -28.33
C ASN A 320 -14.86 5.44 -27.30
N ASP A 321 -15.40 5.57 -26.08
CA ASP A 321 -14.83 6.34 -24.99
C ASP A 321 -15.32 5.81 -23.63
N THR A 322 -14.65 6.26 -22.58
CA THR A 322 -15.13 6.18 -21.20
C THR A 322 -16.45 6.95 -21.03
N LEU A 323 -17.26 6.53 -20.06
CA LEU A 323 -18.41 7.27 -19.57
C LEU A 323 -18.08 7.86 -18.20
N SER A 324 -18.82 8.90 -17.80
CA SER A 324 -18.86 9.33 -16.41
C SER A 324 -19.19 8.13 -15.52
N VAL A 325 -18.49 8.01 -14.39
CA VAL A 325 -18.74 6.90 -13.45
C VAL A 325 -20.17 6.94 -12.89
N TYR A 326 -20.80 8.11 -12.87
CA TYR A 326 -22.17 8.32 -12.38
C TYR A 326 -23.24 8.02 -13.44
N ASP A 327 -22.88 7.96 -14.72
CA ASP A 327 -23.79 7.59 -15.82
C ASP A 327 -23.85 6.07 -16.03
N LEU A 328 -22.94 5.33 -15.38
CA LEU A 328 -22.96 3.87 -15.43
C LEU A 328 -24.23 3.33 -14.76
N PRO A 329 -24.89 2.34 -15.36
CA PRO A 329 -26.17 1.85 -14.88
C PRO A 329 -26.00 1.14 -13.54
N SER A 330 -26.77 1.55 -12.53
CA SER A 330 -26.80 0.88 -11.22
C SER A 330 -27.18 -0.61 -11.30
N LYS A 331 -27.98 -1.00 -12.30
CA LYS A 331 -28.30 -2.41 -12.59
C LYS A 331 -27.08 -3.24 -13.05
N GLY A 332 -25.99 -2.57 -13.45
CA GLY A 332 -24.71 -3.19 -13.77
C GLY A 332 -23.84 -3.46 -12.55
N ALA A 333 -24.29 -3.12 -11.34
CA ALA A 333 -23.55 -3.32 -10.11
C ALA A 333 -23.22 -4.80 -9.85
N SER A 334 -22.12 -5.01 -9.13
CA SER A 334 -21.65 -6.32 -8.69
C SER A 334 -22.55 -6.94 -7.61
N TYR A 335 -22.18 -8.15 -7.15
CA TYR A 335 -22.84 -8.81 -6.02
C TYR A 335 -22.93 -7.92 -4.77
N TYR A 336 -21.90 -7.12 -4.52
CA TYR A 336 -21.79 -6.29 -3.34
C TYR A 336 -22.24 -4.84 -3.57
N GLY A 337 -22.57 -4.45 -4.80
CA GLY A 337 -23.00 -3.08 -5.13
C GLY A 337 -21.94 -2.19 -5.77
N VAL A 338 -20.78 -2.75 -6.17
CA VAL A 338 -19.71 -1.99 -6.84
C VAL A 338 -20.07 -1.78 -8.32
N ILE A 339 -19.98 -0.54 -8.81
CA ILE A 339 -20.38 -0.15 -10.17
C ILE A 339 -19.12 0.07 -11.02
N GLY A 340 -19.21 -0.24 -12.32
CA GLY A 340 -18.08 -0.10 -13.26
C GLY A 340 -17.15 -1.30 -13.35
N MET A 341 -17.48 -2.42 -12.71
CA MET A 341 -16.65 -3.64 -12.75
C MET A 341 -16.68 -4.39 -14.12
N CYS A 342 -17.32 -3.83 -15.15
CA CYS A 342 -17.42 -4.37 -16.52
C CYS A 342 -17.18 -3.26 -17.54
N GLY A 343 -16.02 -3.28 -18.19
CA GLY A 343 -15.64 -2.29 -19.18
C GLY A 343 -15.35 -0.92 -18.55
N ASN A 344 -15.66 0.14 -19.27
CA ASN A 344 -15.31 1.53 -18.96
C ASN A 344 -13.80 1.74 -18.91
N ALA A 345 -13.16 1.63 -17.76
CA ALA A 345 -11.70 1.62 -17.63
C ALA A 345 -11.24 0.28 -17.09
N SER A 346 -10.15 -0.25 -17.64
CA SER A 346 -9.50 -1.39 -17.03
C SER A 346 -8.80 -0.95 -15.74
N GLU A 347 -8.70 -1.80 -14.73
CA GLU A 347 -8.28 -1.37 -13.38
C GLU A 347 -7.00 -2.06 -12.94
N TRP A 348 -6.00 -1.27 -12.52
CA TRP A 348 -4.76 -1.78 -11.95
C TRP A 348 -4.98 -2.52 -10.63
N THR A 349 -4.26 -3.64 -10.46
CA THR A 349 -4.22 -4.38 -9.19
C THR A 349 -2.77 -4.48 -8.68
N SER A 350 -2.60 -4.67 -7.38
CA SER A 350 -1.31 -4.86 -6.72
C SER A 350 -0.68 -6.23 -7.00
N SER A 351 -1.40 -7.17 -7.62
CA SER A 351 -0.95 -8.53 -7.86
C SER A 351 0.01 -8.62 -9.05
N TRP A 352 1.06 -9.42 -8.90
CA TRP A 352 1.93 -9.80 -10.02
C TRP A 352 1.18 -10.78 -10.92
N TYR A 353 1.44 -10.73 -12.23
CA TYR A 353 0.84 -11.64 -13.19
C TYR A 353 1.51 -13.02 -13.10
N GLU A 354 1.03 -13.82 -12.15
CA GLU A 354 1.51 -15.17 -11.88
C GLU A 354 0.38 -16.19 -12.15
N PRO A 355 0.72 -17.45 -12.51
CA PRO A 355 -0.29 -18.50 -12.63
C PRO A 355 -0.97 -18.74 -11.29
N TYR A 356 -2.25 -19.12 -11.32
CA TYR A 356 -2.95 -19.51 -10.10
C TYR A 356 -2.32 -20.75 -9.47
N LYS A 357 -2.50 -20.92 -8.15
CA LYS A 357 -1.92 -22.03 -7.40
C LYS A 357 -2.33 -23.38 -8.04
N GLY A 358 -1.34 -24.18 -8.42
CA GLY A 358 -1.53 -25.49 -9.06
C GLY A 358 -1.79 -25.44 -10.57
N HIS A 359 -1.96 -24.25 -11.16
CA HIS A 359 -2.03 -24.08 -12.61
C HIS A 359 -0.63 -24.01 -13.20
N HIS A 360 -0.43 -24.70 -14.32
CA HIS A 360 0.78 -24.59 -15.12
C HIS A 360 0.43 -23.83 -16.40
N PHE A 361 0.96 -22.61 -16.50
CA PHE A 361 0.76 -21.72 -17.64
C PHE A 361 2.11 -21.08 -18.00
N GLU A 362 2.48 -21.19 -19.27
CA GLU A 362 3.71 -20.61 -19.78
C GLU A 362 3.37 -19.34 -20.56
N SER A 363 3.87 -18.21 -20.06
CA SER A 363 3.83 -16.94 -20.76
C SER A 363 5.14 -16.19 -20.52
N PRO A 364 5.71 -15.53 -21.55
CA PRO A 364 6.97 -14.82 -21.42
C PRO A 364 6.91 -13.64 -20.42
N VAL A 365 5.70 -13.19 -20.07
CA VAL A 365 5.47 -12.10 -19.11
C VAL A 365 4.95 -12.59 -17.76
N ALA A 366 4.73 -13.89 -17.59
CA ALA A 366 4.35 -14.46 -16.30
C ALA A 366 5.49 -14.36 -15.28
N GLY A 367 5.14 -14.13 -14.02
CA GLY A 367 6.08 -13.87 -12.93
C GLY A 367 6.03 -12.43 -12.43
N LYS A 368 7.09 -12.01 -11.74
CA LYS A 368 7.19 -10.66 -11.14
C LYS A 368 7.69 -9.61 -12.14
N VAL A 369 7.11 -9.62 -13.33
CA VAL A 369 7.49 -8.75 -14.46
C VAL A 369 6.44 -7.67 -14.67
N VAL A 370 5.17 -8.08 -14.80
CA VAL A 370 4.02 -7.18 -15.04
C VAL A 370 2.96 -7.37 -13.95
N LYS A 371 2.11 -6.35 -13.81
CA LYS A 371 1.00 -6.32 -12.84
C LYS A 371 -0.31 -6.64 -13.53
N VAL A 372 -1.20 -7.30 -12.80
CA VAL A 372 -2.52 -7.69 -13.32
C VAL A 372 -3.42 -6.47 -13.46
N VAL A 373 -4.16 -6.43 -14.56
CA VAL A 373 -5.23 -5.48 -14.84
C VAL A 373 -6.53 -6.23 -15.05
N ARG A 374 -7.65 -5.72 -14.52
CA ARG A 374 -8.97 -6.38 -14.53
C ARG A 374 -10.06 -5.49 -15.13
N GLY A 375 -11.27 -6.02 -15.29
CA GLY A 375 -12.47 -5.27 -15.72
C GLY A 375 -12.67 -5.13 -17.23
N GLY A 376 -11.57 -5.05 -18.00
CA GLY A 376 -11.64 -4.66 -19.41
C GLY A 376 -11.96 -3.16 -19.57
N SER A 377 -11.89 -2.63 -20.77
CA SER A 377 -12.12 -1.21 -21.05
C SER A 377 -13.19 -0.99 -22.13
N PHE A 378 -13.55 0.27 -22.36
CA PHE A 378 -14.43 0.69 -23.46
C PHE A 378 -13.95 0.21 -24.85
N MET A 379 -12.64 -0.07 -25.02
CA MET A 379 -12.07 -0.58 -26.27
C MET A 379 -12.06 -2.11 -26.38
N ASP A 380 -12.30 -2.83 -25.29
CA ASP A 380 -12.21 -4.29 -25.30
C ASP A 380 -13.58 -4.92 -25.57
N SER A 381 -13.57 -6.14 -26.08
CA SER A 381 -14.81 -6.90 -26.29
C SER A 381 -15.42 -7.38 -24.98
N ARG A 382 -16.69 -7.78 -25.00
CA ARG A 382 -17.35 -8.40 -23.84
C ARG A 382 -16.67 -9.66 -23.32
N LYS A 383 -15.75 -10.27 -24.08
CA LYS A 383 -14.98 -11.46 -23.64
C LYS A 383 -13.90 -11.06 -22.62
N ASN A 384 -13.38 -9.85 -22.73
CA ASN A 384 -12.37 -9.29 -21.84
C ASN A 384 -13.00 -8.64 -20.60
N CYS A 385 -14.29 -8.33 -20.65
CA CYS A 385 -15.02 -7.67 -19.56
C CYS A 385 -15.70 -8.66 -18.59
N THR A 386 -15.15 -9.87 -18.44
CA THR A 386 -15.70 -10.88 -17.51
C THR A 386 -15.03 -10.75 -16.14
N VAL A 387 -15.73 -11.19 -15.08
CA VAL A 387 -15.21 -11.06 -13.70
C VAL A 387 -13.90 -11.83 -13.46
N TYR A 388 -13.56 -12.82 -14.30
CA TYR A 388 -12.33 -13.61 -14.22
C TYR A 388 -11.32 -13.33 -15.34
N TYR A 389 -11.63 -12.46 -16.30
CA TYR A 389 -10.67 -12.16 -17.35
C TYR A 389 -9.48 -11.39 -16.76
N ARG A 390 -8.28 -11.90 -17.02
CA ARG A 390 -7.04 -11.27 -16.59
C ARG A 390 -6.41 -10.63 -17.82
N SER A 391 -6.02 -9.38 -17.66
CA SER A 391 -5.05 -8.76 -18.54
C SER A 391 -3.82 -8.42 -17.71
N TYR A 392 -2.79 -7.95 -18.37
CA TYR A 392 -1.62 -7.41 -17.71
C TYR A 392 -1.32 -6.08 -18.35
N GLY A 393 -0.91 -5.14 -17.50
CA GLY A 393 -0.43 -3.88 -18.00
C GLY A 393 1.04 -3.96 -18.44
N GLY A 394 1.55 -2.87 -18.98
CA GLY A 394 2.97 -2.68 -19.31
C GLY A 394 3.87 -2.83 -18.08
N LEU A 395 5.19 -2.80 -18.32
CA LEU A 395 6.17 -2.82 -17.23
C LEU A 395 5.83 -1.72 -16.22
N PRO A 396 5.85 -1.97 -14.89
CA PRO A 396 5.36 -1.02 -13.89
C PRO A 396 5.94 0.40 -13.96
N ASN A 397 7.15 0.53 -14.53
CA ASN A 397 7.87 1.80 -14.68
C ASN A 397 7.75 2.42 -16.09
N LEU A 398 7.05 1.80 -17.04
CA LEU A 398 6.86 2.31 -18.39
C LEU A 398 5.42 2.84 -18.56
N ARG A 399 5.30 4.02 -19.18
CA ARG A 399 4.02 4.65 -19.52
C ARG A 399 3.29 4.01 -20.71
N SER A 400 3.73 2.84 -21.15
CA SER A 400 3.29 2.24 -22.41
C SER A 400 1.92 1.54 -22.34
N ASP A 401 1.28 1.47 -21.16
CA ASP A 401 -0.09 0.97 -21.07
C ASP A 401 -1.09 2.10 -20.90
N TYR A 402 -1.75 2.42 -22.01
CA TYR A 402 -2.56 3.61 -22.15
C TYR A 402 -3.99 3.43 -21.62
N ARG A 403 -4.36 2.26 -21.08
CA ARG A 403 -5.77 1.89 -20.91
C ARG A 403 -6.25 1.80 -19.46
N ALA A 404 -5.34 1.55 -18.53
CA ALA A 404 -5.73 1.25 -17.16
C ALA A 404 -5.95 2.54 -16.34
N GLY A 405 -7.13 2.63 -15.75
CA GLY A 405 -7.45 3.48 -14.61
C GLY A 405 -7.25 2.74 -13.30
N ILE A 406 -7.90 3.24 -12.25
CA ILE A 406 -7.72 2.74 -10.88
C ILE A 406 -9.01 2.76 -10.08
N ARG A 407 -9.08 1.81 -9.13
CA ARG A 407 -10.06 1.72 -8.05
C ARG A 407 -9.31 1.29 -6.80
N LEU A 408 -9.61 1.88 -5.66
CA LEU A 408 -8.80 1.68 -4.45
C LEU A 408 -9.56 0.88 -3.39
N VAL A 409 -8.79 0.31 -2.46
CA VAL A 409 -9.29 -0.41 -1.29
C VAL A 409 -8.63 0.09 -0.02
N ILE A 410 -9.31 -0.13 1.11
CA ILE A 410 -8.73 -0.03 2.45
C ILE A 410 -8.99 -1.33 3.20
N ASP A 411 -8.02 -1.74 4.01
CA ASP A 411 -8.19 -2.83 4.95
C ASP A 411 -9.13 -2.38 6.07
N LYS A 412 -10.09 -3.23 6.42
CA LYS A 412 -10.88 -3.02 7.64
C LYS A 412 -10.11 -3.65 8.78
N LEU A 413 -9.48 -2.82 9.61
CA LEU A 413 -8.83 -3.29 10.83
C LEU A 413 -9.90 -3.67 11.85
N ASP A 414 -9.75 -4.85 12.44
CA ASP A 414 -10.60 -5.36 13.52
C ASP A 414 -10.49 -4.55 14.82
#